data_AF-A0A0U1E1M2-F1
#
_entry.id   AF-A0A0U1E1M2-F1
#
_cell.length_a   1.000
_cell.length_b   1.000
_cell.length_c   1.000
_cell.angle_alpha   90.00
_cell.angle_beta   90.00
_cell.angle_gamma   90.00
#
_symmetry.space_group_name_H-M   'P 1'
#
loop_
_entity.id
_entity.type
_entity.pdbx_description
1 polymer ?
#
loop_
_entity_poly.entity_id
_entity_poly.type
_entity_poly.pdbx_seq_one_letter_code
_entity_poly.pdbx_strand_id
1 'polypeptide(L)'
;MQTIADEWRTARKPHDCKLCRRQIEPGERYRHQRNTESGDIWTWRHCSHCEPLINLLSRQGWDDEYGVTYEFVAEWDPESIAEARLKVGWKRKWRRRDGSLYPVGGDA
;
A
#
# COMPACT_ATOMS: atom_id res chain seq x y z
N MET A 1 5.85 -8.90 -15.87
CA MET A 1 6.70 -7.96 -15.09
C MET A 1 7.86 -8.66 -14.36
N GLN A 2 9.02 -8.00 -14.20
CA GLN A 2 10.10 -8.39 -13.27
C GLN A 2 10.37 -7.33 -12.20
N THR A 3 10.48 -7.74 -10.93
CA THR A 3 10.97 -6.90 -9.83
C THR A 3 12.49 -6.92 -9.77
N ILE A 4 13.13 -5.75 -9.90
CA ILE A 4 14.60 -5.61 -9.91
C ILE A 4 15.18 -5.07 -8.59
N ALA A 5 14.36 -4.42 -7.77
CA ALA A 5 14.72 -4.05 -6.41
C ALA A 5 13.46 -3.93 -5.56
N ASP A 6 13.51 -4.39 -4.33
CA ASP A 6 12.37 -4.29 -3.41
C ASP A 6 12.83 -4.21 -1.95
N GLU A 7 12.57 -3.07 -1.32
CA GLU A 7 13.12 -2.76 0.00
C GLU A 7 12.22 -1.82 0.80
N TRP A 8 12.37 -1.87 2.13
CA TRP A 8 11.78 -0.87 3.02
C TRP A 8 12.71 0.33 3.14
N ARG A 9 12.16 1.53 2.97
CA ARG A 9 12.88 2.80 3.10
C ARG A 9 12.17 3.73 4.09
N THR A 10 12.93 4.69 4.63
CA THR A 10 12.38 5.86 5.31
C THR A 10 12.32 7.03 4.34
N ALA A 11 11.16 7.69 4.26
CA ALA A 11 10.97 8.83 3.39
C ALA A 11 11.84 10.00 3.84
N ARG A 12 12.63 10.56 2.91
CA ARG A 12 13.40 11.81 3.12
C ARG A 12 12.71 13.04 2.54
N LYS A 13 11.71 12.81 1.69
CA LYS A 13 10.84 13.80 1.06
C LYS A 13 9.46 13.17 0.84
N PRO A 14 8.42 13.97 0.61
CA PRO A 14 7.09 13.44 0.33
C PRO A 14 7.04 12.48 -0.87
N HIS A 15 6.25 11.42 -0.75
CA HIS A 15 5.98 10.44 -1.81
C HIS A 15 4.51 10.04 -1.86
N ASP A 16 3.96 9.78 -3.04
CA ASP A 16 2.62 9.22 -3.13
C ASP A 16 2.63 7.71 -2.93
N CYS A 17 1.82 7.24 -1.96
CA CYS A 17 1.46 5.84 -1.87
C CYS A 17 0.58 5.48 -3.08
N LYS A 18 1.06 4.56 -3.93
CA LYS A 18 0.36 4.12 -5.13
C LYS A 18 -0.91 3.33 -4.82
N LEU A 19 -1.01 2.73 -3.62
CA LEU A 19 -2.18 1.96 -3.23
C LEU A 19 -3.32 2.82 -2.64
N CYS A 20 -3.05 3.71 -1.67
CA CYS A 20 -4.11 4.51 -1.01
C CYS A 20 -4.13 5.99 -1.42
N ARG A 21 -3.19 6.42 -2.28
CA ARG A 21 -3.07 7.81 -2.75
C ARG A 21 -2.90 8.83 -1.61
N ARG A 22 -2.38 8.41 -0.46
CA ARG A 22 -1.89 9.32 0.59
C ARG A 22 -0.47 9.75 0.28
N GLN A 23 -0.14 11.00 0.61
CA GLN A 23 1.23 11.46 0.76
C GLN A 23 1.89 10.78 1.98
N ILE A 24 2.98 10.07 1.73
CA ILE A 24 3.93 9.54 2.70
C ILE A 24 4.88 10.68 3.04
N GLU A 25 4.83 11.15 4.28
CA GLU A 25 5.61 12.29 4.77
C GLU A 25 7.04 11.88 5.14
N PRO A 26 7.99 12.84 5.19
CA PRO A 26 9.33 12.58 5.71
C PRO A 26 9.30 11.92 7.09
N GLY A 27 10.16 10.92 7.29
CA GLY A 27 10.22 10.11 8.51
C GLY A 27 9.35 8.85 8.49
N GLU A 28 8.36 8.76 7.60
CA GLU A 28 7.54 7.54 7.48
C GLU A 28 8.28 6.41 6.75
N ARG A 29 8.03 5.16 7.19
CA ARG A 29 8.47 3.96 6.47
C ARG A 29 7.53 3.63 5.31
N TYR A 30 8.11 3.18 4.20
CA TYR A 30 7.38 2.78 3.01
C TYR A 30 8.13 1.68 2.24
N ARG A 31 7.41 0.89 1.45
CA ARG A 31 8.01 -0.07 0.53
C ARG A 31 8.37 0.64 -0.77
N HIS A 32 9.57 0.40 -1.26
CA HIS A 32 10.07 0.94 -2.52
C HIS A 32 10.46 -0.20 -3.45
N GLN A 33 9.64 -0.42 -4.46
CA GLN A 33 9.84 -1.48 -5.45
C GLN A 33 10.16 -0.85 -6.81
N ARG A 34 11.21 -1.34 -7.47
CA ARG A 34 11.52 -1.02 -8.87
C ARG A 34 11.20 -2.22 -9.74
N ASN A 35 10.49 -1.95 -10.82
CA ASN A 35 10.01 -2.96 -11.74
C ASN A 35 10.49 -2.66 -13.14
N THR A 36 10.57 -3.70 -13.96
CA THR A 36 10.82 -3.58 -15.39
C THR A 36 9.99 -4.57 -16.20
N GLU A 37 9.63 -4.16 -17.40
CA GLU A 37 8.94 -4.97 -18.39
C GLU A 37 9.14 -4.36 -19.77
N SER A 38 9.50 -5.18 -20.76
CA SER A 38 9.65 -4.75 -22.16
C SER A 38 10.54 -3.50 -22.36
N GLY A 39 11.51 -3.27 -21.46
CA GLY A 39 12.42 -2.11 -21.50
C GLY A 39 11.98 -0.90 -20.67
N ASP A 40 10.72 -0.86 -20.23
CA ASP A 40 10.23 0.18 -19.32
C ASP A 40 10.64 -0.10 -17.88
N ILE A 41 10.90 0.97 -17.12
CA ILE A 41 11.25 0.90 -15.71
C ILE A 41 10.36 1.86 -14.93
N TRP A 42 9.69 1.34 -13.91
CA TRP A 42 8.87 2.17 -13.02
C TRP A 42 9.14 1.86 -11.56
N THR A 43 8.60 2.73 -10.69
CA THR A 43 8.67 2.55 -9.25
C THR A 43 7.26 2.43 -8.68
N TRP A 44 7.03 1.34 -7.96
CA TRP A 44 5.88 1.17 -7.09
C TRP A 44 6.26 1.52 -5.66
N ARG A 45 5.36 2.23 -4.97
CA ARG A 45 5.57 2.67 -3.58
C ARG A 45 4.28 2.52 -2.81
N HIS A 46 4.32 1.96 -1.61
CA HIS A 46 3.18 1.99 -0.70
C HIS A 46 3.61 2.24 0.75
N CYS A 47 2.73 2.90 1.51
CA CYS A 47 2.96 3.15 2.93
C CYS A 47 2.85 1.85 3.74
N SER A 48 3.49 1.80 4.91
CA SER A 48 3.41 0.64 5.80
C SER A 48 1.97 0.27 6.20
N HIS A 49 1.04 1.22 6.25
CA HIS A 49 -0.37 0.93 6.54
C HIS A 49 -1.07 0.09 5.48
N CYS A 50 -0.63 0.15 4.22
CA CYS A 50 -1.21 -0.61 3.13
C CYS A 50 -0.71 -2.06 3.08
N GLU A 51 0.39 -2.38 3.75
CA GLU A 51 1.03 -3.70 3.71
C GLU A 51 0.09 -4.85 4.12
N PRO A 52 -0.69 -4.75 5.22
CA PRO A 52 -1.60 -5.84 5.59
C PRO A 52 -2.69 -6.09 4.55
N LEU A 53 -3.16 -5.01 3.89
CA LEU A 53 -4.19 -5.12 2.86
C LEU A 53 -3.65 -5.75 1.58
N ILE A 54 -2.43 -5.37 1.14
CA ILE A 54 -1.77 -6.02 -0.01
C ILE A 54 -1.60 -7.52 0.25
N ASN A 55 -1.09 -7.88 1.42
CA ASN A 55 -0.87 -9.28 1.78
C ASN A 55 -2.17 -10.09 1.90
N LEU A 56 -3.26 -9.47 2.34
CA LEU A 56 -4.57 -10.09 2.35
C LEU A 56 -5.05 -10.37 0.92
N LEU A 57 -5.06 -9.34 0.08
CA LEU A 57 -5.61 -9.42 -1.28
C LEU A 57 -4.84 -10.38 -2.16
N SER A 58 -3.51 -10.34 -2.11
CA SER A 58 -2.66 -11.30 -2.84
C SER A 58 -2.97 -12.75 -2.43
N ARG A 59 -3.18 -13.03 -1.12
CA ARG A 59 -3.58 -14.37 -0.67
C ARG A 59 -4.98 -14.79 -1.11
N GLN A 60 -5.86 -13.82 -1.34
CA GLN A 60 -7.21 -14.06 -1.87
C GLN A 60 -7.23 -14.12 -3.41
N GLY A 61 -6.09 -13.97 -4.09
CA GLY A 61 -6.01 -13.93 -5.55
C GLY A 61 -6.53 -12.63 -6.16
N TRP A 62 -6.60 -11.55 -5.37
CA TRP A 62 -6.92 -10.18 -5.82
C TRP A 62 -5.63 -9.45 -6.22
N ASP A 63 -4.84 -10.09 -7.09
CA ASP A 63 -3.66 -9.54 -7.73
C ASP A 63 -3.52 -10.11 -9.16
N ASP A 64 -2.66 -9.48 -9.95
CA ASP A 64 -2.26 -9.96 -11.27
C ASP A 64 -0.74 -9.95 -11.39
N GLU A 65 -0.22 -10.01 -12.62
CA GLU A 65 1.23 -9.95 -12.86
C GLU A 65 1.89 -8.63 -12.40
N TYR A 66 1.11 -7.58 -12.10
CA TYR A 66 1.55 -6.30 -11.56
C TYR A 66 1.30 -6.17 -10.04
N GLY A 67 0.71 -7.18 -9.42
CA GLY A 67 0.39 -7.22 -7.99
C GLY A 67 -0.93 -6.52 -7.65
N VAL A 68 -1.08 -6.12 -6.37
CA VAL A 68 -2.30 -5.45 -5.89
C VAL A 68 -2.26 -3.97 -6.26
N THR A 69 -3.20 -3.51 -7.08
CA THR A 69 -3.32 -2.13 -7.56
C THR A 69 -4.35 -1.32 -6.78
N TYR A 70 -4.41 0.00 -7.02
CA TYR A 70 -5.46 0.85 -6.42
C TYR A 70 -6.85 0.37 -6.85
N GLU A 71 -6.96 -0.04 -8.11
CA GLU A 71 -8.17 -0.47 -8.80
C GLU A 71 -8.70 -1.77 -8.18
N PHE A 72 -7.82 -2.76 -7.96
CA PHE A 72 -8.21 -3.99 -7.23
C PHE A 72 -8.71 -3.69 -5.83
N VAL A 73 -8.01 -2.82 -5.07
CA VAL A 73 -8.51 -2.45 -3.75
C VAL A 73 -9.83 -1.70 -3.84
N ALA A 74 -10.08 -0.89 -4.88
CA ALA A 74 -11.31 -0.14 -5.04
C ALA A 74 -12.52 -1.07 -5.29
N GLU A 75 -12.34 -2.11 -6.11
CA GLU A 75 -13.37 -3.07 -6.50
C GLU A 75 -13.59 -4.19 -5.49
N TRP A 76 -12.56 -4.58 -4.73
CA TRP A 76 -12.66 -5.64 -3.74
C TRP A 76 -13.70 -5.35 -2.65
N ASP A 77 -14.63 -6.27 -2.43
CA ASP A 77 -15.61 -6.19 -1.36
C ASP A 77 -15.21 -7.07 -0.16
N PRO A 78 -15.16 -6.50 1.06
CA PRO A 78 -14.77 -7.23 2.25
C PRO A 78 -15.85 -8.23 2.68
N GLU A 79 -15.45 -9.44 3.05
CA GLU A 79 -16.33 -10.52 3.48
C GLU A 79 -16.44 -10.61 5.02
N SER A 80 -15.57 -9.89 5.74
CA SER A 80 -15.57 -9.87 7.21
C SER A 80 -15.42 -8.46 7.80
N ILE A 81 -15.74 -8.32 9.10
CA ILE A 81 -15.55 -7.05 9.83
C ILE A 81 -14.07 -6.63 9.86
N ALA A 82 -13.15 -7.59 9.95
CA ALA A 82 -11.72 -7.30 9.96
C ALA A 82 -11.27 -6.71 8.61
N GLU A 83 -11.74 -7.29 7.51
CA GLU A 83 -11.51 -6.82 6.15
C GLU A 83 -12.16 -5.46 5.89
N ALA A 84 -13.39 -5.28 6.35
CA ALA A 84 -14.09 -4.01 6.25
C ALA A 84 -13.33 -2.88 6.96
N ARG A 85 -12.67 -3.17 8.09
CA ARG A 85 -11.79 -2.20 8.77
C ARG A 85 -10.59 -1.82 7.91
N LEU A 86 -9.98 -2.77 7.20
CA LEU A 86 -8.89 -2.47 6.26
C LEU A 86 -9.38 -1.61 5.09
N LYS A 87 -10.52 -1.96 4.47
CA LYS A 87 -11.12 -1.17 3.38
C LYS A 87 -11.45 0.25 3.84
N VAL A 88 -12.04 0.42 5.03
CA VAL A 88 -12.34 1.74 5.61
C VAL A 88 -11.06 2.52 5.89
N GLY A 89 -10.04 1.87 6.44
CA GLY A 89 -8.73 2.46 6.66
C GLY A 89 -8.12 2.97 5.36
N TRP A 90 -8.10 2.13 4.32
CA TRP A 90 -7.64 2.50 2.98
C TRP A 90 -8.43 3.68 2.39
N LYS A 91 -9.78 3.65 2.43
CA LYS A 91 -10.65 4.75 1.95
C LYS A 91 -10.36 6.07 2.69
N ARG A 92 -10.04 5.99 3.98
CA ARG A 92 -9.68 7.14 4.82
C ARG A 92 -8.19 7.51 4.73
N LYS A 93 -7.44 6.91 3.81
CA LYS A 93 -5.99 7.11 3.68
C LYS A 93 -5.25 6.85 4.99
N TRP A 94 -5.77 5.95 5.83
CA TRP A 94 -5.25 5.63 7.15
C TRP A 94 -5.15 6.82 8.09
N ARG A 95 -6.03 7.83 7.93
CA ARG A 95 -6.17 8.96 8.84
C ARG A 95 -7.38 8.80 9.75
N ARG A 96 -7.19 9.13 11.03
CA ARG A 96 -8.26 9.33 12.00
C ARG A 96 -8.95 10.67 11.75
N ARG A 97 -10.05 10.93 12.46
CA ARG A 97 -10.83 12.17 12.33
C ARG A 97 -10.04 13.42 12.68
N ASP A 98 -9.09 13.31 13.61
CA ASP A 98 -8.18 14.38 14.01
C ASP A 98 -6.99 14.58 13.04
N GLY A 99 -6.94 13.82 11.94
CA GLY A 99 -5.87 13.87 10.93
C GLY A 99 -4.65 13.01 11.26
N SER A 100 -4.53 12.50 12.48
CA SER A 100 -3.44 11.60 12.89
C SER A 100 -3.51 10.27 12.13
N LEU A 101 -2.37 9.60 11.97
CA LEU A 101 -2.32 8.30 11.31
C LEU A 101 -2.78 7.19 12.26
N TYR A 102 -3.41 6.15 11.71
CA TYR A 102 -3.56 4.90 12.44
C TYR A 102 -2.18 4.31 12.79
N PRO A 103 -2.04 3.55 13.89
CA PRO A 103 -0.81 2.82 14.14
C PRO A 103 -0.57 1.81 13.01
N VAL A 104 0.70 1.63 12.63
CA VAL A 104 1.10 0.50 11.80
C VAL A 104 1.14 -0.72 12.71
N GLY A 105 0.53 -1.84 12.29
CA GLY A 105 0.57 -3.08 13.08
C GLY A 105 2.03 -3.52 13.26
N GLY A 106 2.57 -3.31 14.45
CA GLY A 106 4.00 -3.52 14.78
C GLY A 106 4.52 -2.68 15.96
N ASP A 107 3.82 -1.59 16.32
CA ASP A 107 4.23 -0.69 17.41
C ASP A 107 3.29 -0.73 18.63
N ALA A 108 2.95 -1.94 19.10
CA ALA A 108 2.26 -2.17 20.37
C ALA A 108 2.95 -3.29 21.15
#